data_AF-A0A7W5NII4-F1
#
_entry.id   AF-A0A7W5NII4-F1
#
_cell.length_a   1.000
_cell.length_b   1.000
_cell.length_c   1.000
_cell.angle_alpha   90.00
_cell.angle_beta   90.00
_cell.angle_gamma   90.00
#
_symmetry.space_group_name_H-M   'P 1'
#
loop_
_entity.id
_entity.type
_entity.pdbx_description
1 polymer ?
#
loop_
_entity_poly.entity_id
_entity_poly.type
_entity_poly.pdbx_seq_one_letter_code
_entity_poly.pdbx_strand_id
1 'polypeptide(L)'
;MSATIRFYRGLEIHPLVFPHQPTLPGLGRNYEEGFDAAVRIREPEGLALIPRTRVFGLLVKRPFLNAGDARRASIAYAEHLIDTCPADETVLDLKESNSRESDAGKQFAW
;
A
#
# COMPACT_ATOMS: atom_id res chain seq x y z
N MET A 1 -15.94 -11.25 3.17
CA MET A 1 -15.46 -10.93 1.81
C MET A 1 -14.02 -11.41 1.71
N SER A 2 -13.78 -12.52 1.01
CA SER A 2 -12.40 -12.94 0.70
C SER A 2 -11.86 -11.95 -0.35
N ALA A 3 -10.90 -11.11 0.03
CA ALA A 3 -10.18 -10.33 -0.96
C ALA A 3 -9.41 -11.33 -1.82
N THR A 4 -9.79 -11.48 -3.08
CA THR A 4 -9.05 -12.32 -4.04
C THR A 4 -7.60 -11.86 -4.04
N ILE A 5 -6.71 -12.70 -3.51
CA ILE A 5 -5.28 -12.43 -3.46
C ILE A 5 -4.80 -12.38 -4.90
N ARG A 6 -4.13 -11.28 -5.26
CA ARG A 6 -3.61 -11.08 -6.61
C ARG A 6 -2.15 -11.51 -6.65
N PHE A 7 -1.79 -12.40 -7.55
CA PHE A 7 -0.40 -12.79 -7.77
C PHE A 7 0.18 -12.02 -8.97
N TYR A 8 1.40 -11.51 -8.83
CA TYR A 8 2.12 -10.81 -9.88
C TYR A 8 3.60 -11.12 -9.80
N ARG A 9 4.18 -11.66 -10.89
CA ARG A 9 5.59 -12.11 -10.96
C ARG A 9 6.06 -12.95 -9.77
N GLY A 10 5.17 -13.83 -9.28
CA GLY A 10 5.48 -14.72 -8.15
C GLY A 10 5.36 -14.08 -6.78
N LEU A 11 4.84 -12.85 -6.66
CA LEU A 11 4.56 -12.18 -5.39
C LEU A 11 3.05 -12.00 -5.19
N GLU A 12 2.60 -12.02 -3.94
CA GLU A 12 1.23 -11.66 -3.56
C GLU A 12 1.10 -10.15 -3.39
N ILE A 13 0.07 -9.57 -4.00
CA ILE A 13 -0.31 -8.17 -3.88
C ILE A 13 -1.63 -8.08 -3.11
N HIS A 14 -1.58 -7.33 -2.00
CA HIS A 14 -2.70 -7.09 -1.09
C HIS A 14 -2.99 -5.58 -1.01
N PRO A 15 -3.99 -5.08 -1.76
CA PRO A 15 -4.45 -3.70 -1.67
C PRO A 15 -4.98 -3.35 -0.28
N LEU A 16 -4.48 -2.25 0.28
CA LEU A 16 -4.95 -1.67 1.55
C LEU A 16 -5.57 -0.31 1.25
N VAL A 17 -6.88 -0.17 1.53
CA VAL A 17 -7.62 1.08 1.30
C VAL A 17 -8.29 1.48 2.60
N PHE A 18 -8.10 2.74 2.98
CA PHE A 18 -8.62 3.26 4.24
C PHE A 18 -9.10 4.71 4.07
N PRO A 19 -10.09 5.17 4.87
CA PRO A 19 -10.54 6.56 4.84
C PRO A 19 -9.36 7.51 5.11
N HIS A 20 -9.32 8.64 4.41
CA HIS A 20 -8.26 9.65 4.59
C HIS A 20 -8.24 10.23 6.00
N GLN A 21 -9.43 10.48 6.55
CA GLN A 21 -9.58 10.90 7.94
C GLN A 21 -10.17 9.79 8.81
N PRO A 22 -9.66 9.61 10.05
CA PRO A 22 -10.28 8.73 11.01
C PRO A 22 -11.75 9.11 11.22
N THR A 23 -12.62 8.12 11.31
CA THR A 23 -14.00 8.36 11.72
C THR A 23 -13.99 8.76 13.20
N LEU A 24 -14.42 9.99 13.51
CA LEU A 24 -14.56 10.44 14.90
C LEU A 24 -15.61 9.57 15.63
N PRO A 25 -15.40 9.24 16.91
CA PRO A 25 -16.38 8.49 17.69
C PRO A 25 -17.74 9.19 17.66
N GLY A 26 -18.80 8.48 17.26
CA GLY A 26 -20.17 9.00 17.23
C GLY A 26 -20.59 9.67 15.92
N LEU A 27 -19.69 9.86 14.94
CA LEU A 27 -20.07 10.24 13.57
C LEU A 27 -20.07 9.02 12.64
N GLY A 28 -20.95 9.04 11.64
CA GLY A 28 -20.89 8.09 10.53
C GLY A 28 -19.53 8.15 9.81
N ARG A 29 -19.15 7.07 9.12
CA ARG A 29 -17.89 7.03 8.37
C ARG A 29 -17.81 8.23 7.41
N ASN A 30 -16.84 9.11 7.62
CA ASN A 30 -16.65 10.30 6.80
C ASN A 30 -15.93 9.91 5.49
N TYR A 31 -16.72 9.51 4.48
CA TYR A 31 -16.20 9.20 3.15
C TYR A 31 -16.03 10.43 2.26
N GLU A 32 -16.43 11.63 2.71
CA GLU A 32 -16.32 12.89 1.95
C GLU A 32 -14.87 13.34 1.80
N GLU A 33 -14.02 13.00 2.77
CA GLU A 33 -12.59 13.31 2.78
C GLU A 33 -11.78 12.39 1.83
N GLY A 34 -12.43 11.39 1.23
CA GLY A 34 -11.81 10.43 0.34
C GLY A 34 -11.04 9.32 1.06
N PHE A 35 -10.16 8.67 0.30
CA PHE A 35 -9.44 7.46 0.71
C PHE A 35 -7.96 7.59 0.43
N ASP A 36 -7.16 7.05 1.34
CA ASP A 36 -5.76 6.78 1.10
C ASP A 36 -5.56 5.30 0.74
N ALA A 37 -4.39 5.01 0.19
CA ALA A 37 -4.06 3.69 -0.28
C ALA A 37 -2.64 3.29 0.14
N ALA A 38 -2.47 2.02 0.43
CA ALA A 38 -1.19 1.36 0.54
C ALA A 38 -1.30 -0.02 -0.12
N VAL A 39 -0.17 -0.69 -0.28
CA VAL A 39 -0.15 -2.05 -0.80
C VAL A 39 0.84 -2.88 0.00
N ARG A 40 0.38 -4.05 0.44
CA ARG A 40 1.25 -5.06 1.03
C ARG A 40 1.68 -6.03 -0.05
N ILE A 41 2.98 -6.16 -0.24
CA ILE A 41 3.60 -7.16 -1.11
C ILE A 41 4.24 -8.23 -0.22
N ARG A 42 4.01 -9.50 -0.52
CA ARG A 42 4.63 -10.61 0.21
C ARG A 42 5.00 -11.76 -0.70
N GLU A 43 5.94 -12.58 -0.24
CA GLU A 43 6.21 -13.86 -0.85
C GLU A 43 4.99 -14.80 -0.71
N PRO A 44 4.77 -15.71 -1.69
CA PRO A 44 3.71 -16.70 -1.62
C PRO A 44 3.87 -17.60 -0.40
N GLU A 45 2.74 -18.02 0.16
CA GLU A 45 2.75 -19.07 1.18
C GLU A 45 3.36 -20.37 0.64
N GLY A 46 4.25 -20.98 1.43
CA GLY A 46 4.95 -22.22 1.08
C GLY A 46 6.35 -22.05 0.49
N LEU A 47 6.80 -20.83 0.19
CA LEU A 47 8.18 -20.58 -0.28
C LEU A 47 9.21 -20.58 0.87
N ALA A 48 8.81 -20.13 2.05
CA ALA A 48 9.65 -20.02 3.25
C ALA A 48 8.84 -20.30 4.53
N LEU A 49 9.54 -20.63 5.63
CA LEU A 49 8.93 -20.85 6.94
C LEU A 49 8.21 -19.58 7.47
N ILE A 50 8.76 -18.40 7.13
CA ILE A 50 8.15 -17.09 7.37
C ILE A 50 8.25 -16.30 6.07
N PRO A 51 7.16 -16.16 5.29
CA PRO A 51 7.19 -15.42 4.04
C PRO A 51 7.49 -13.95 4.31
N ARG A 52 8.45 -13.38 3.58
CA ARG A 52 8.80 -11.96 3.70
C ARG A 52 7.61 -11.12 3.25
N THR A 53 7.36 -10.03 3.95
CA THR A 53 6.26 -9.10 3.67
C THR A 53 6.71 -7.67 3.85
N ARG A 54 6.14 -6.75 3.07
CA ARG A 54 6.36 -5.33 3.21
C ARG A 54 5.16 -4.51 2.76
N VAL A 55 4.93 -3.37 3.40
CA VAL A 55 3.88 -2.42 3.05
C VAL A 55 4.50 -1.19 2.41
N PHE A 56 3.90 -0.70 1.33
CA PHE A 56 4.27 0.52 0.65
C PHE A 56 3.08 1.47 0.62
N GLY A 57 3.24 2.67 1.19
CA GLY A 57 2.23 3.72 1.11
C GLY A 57 2.21 4.37 -0.27
N LEU A 58 1.01 4.70 -0.77
CA LEU A 58 0.87 5.51 -1.98
C LEU A 58 0.88 6.99 -1.59
N LEU A 59 2.00 7.66 -1.86
CA LEU A 59 2.14 9.11 -1.62
C LEU A 59 1.47 9.89 -2.76
N VAL A 60 0.18 10.16 -2.60
CA VAL A 60 -0.61 10.97 -3.54
C VAL A 60 -0.82 12.39 -3.00
N LYS A 61 -0.87 13.39 -3.89
CA LYS A 61 -1.08 14.80 -3.51
C LYS A 61 -2.48 15.08 -2.94
N ARG A 62 -3.45 14.25 -3.30
CA ARG A 62 -4.85 14.36 -2.87
C ARG A 62 -5.41 12.94 -2.65
N PRO A 63 -6.29 12.75 -1.67
CA PRO A 63 -6.97 11.48 -1.46
C PRO A 63 -7.77 11.05 -2.69
N PHE A 64 -7.95 9.75 -2.84
CA PHE A 64 -8.83 9.18 -3.87
C PHE A 64 -10.29 9.44 -3.51
N LEU A 65 -11.09 9.84 -4.49
CA LEU A 65 -12.51 10.14 -4.29
C LEU A 65 -13.32 8.91 -3.85
N ASN A 66 -12.89 7.70 -4.23
CA ASN A 66 -13.56 6.47 -3.84
C ASN A 66 -12.56 5.32 -3.60
N ALA A 67 -13.00 4.34 -2.81
CA ALA A 67 -12.20 3.17 -2.46
C ALA A 67 -11.81 2.30 -3.66
N GLY A 68 -12.61 2.32 -4.73
CA GLY A 68 -12.32 1.58 -5.96
C GLY A 68 -11.09 2.13 -6.69
N ASP A 69 -10.99 3.45 -6.79
CA ASP A 69 -9.86 4.15 -7.39
C ASP A 69 -8.60 3.94 -6.56
N ALA A 70 -8.69 4.10 -5.23
CA ALA A 70 -7.61 3.81 -4.28
C ALA A 70 -7.09 2.38 -4.44
N ARG A 71 -8.00 1.40 -4.54
CA ARG A 71 -7.64 -0.01 -4.75
C ARG A 71 -6.91 -0.21 -6.08
N ARG A 72 -7.44 0.32 -7.19
CA ARG A 72 -6.80 0.17 -8.50
C ARG A 72 -5.43 0.83 -8.55
N ALA A 73 -5.30 2.02 -7.96
CA ALA A 73 -4.02 2.71 -7.83
C ALA A 73 -3.02 1.90 -7.01
N SER A 74 -3.42 1.30 -5.89
CA SER A 74 -2.53 0.47 -5.07
C SER A 74 -2.00 -0.76 -5.81
N ILE A 75 -2.83 -1.36 -6.67
CA ILE A 75 -2.41 -2.49 -7.52
C ILE A 75 -1.40 -2.03 -8.56
N ALA A 76 -1.72 -0.97 -9.30
CA ALA A 76 -0.84 -0.43 -10.33
C ALA A 76 0.51 0.02 -9.74
N TYR A 77 0.50 0.59 -8.54
CA TYR A 77 1.71 0.97 -7.83
C TYR A 77 2.57 -0.24 -7.45
N ALA A 78 1.97 -1.31 -6.93
CA ALA A 78 2.72 -2.55 -6.66
C ALA A 78 3.32 -3.16 -7.92
N GLU A 79 2.56 -3.22 -9.02
CA GLU A 79 3.08 -3.72 -10.30
C GLU A 79 4.28 -2.88 -10.76
N HIS A 80 4.17 -1.55 -10.68
CA HIS A 80 5.26 -0.64 -11.01
C HIS A 80 6.50 -0.85 -10.14
N LEU A 81 6.34 -0.98 -8.82
CA LEU A 81 7.45 -1.25 -7.90
C LEU A 81 8.15 -2.58 -8.25
N ILE A 82 7.38 -3.61 -8.60
CA ILE A 82 7.93 -4.92 -8.98
C ILE A 82 8.63 -4.83 -10.35
N ASP A 83 8.04 -4.15 -11.33
CA ASP A 83 8.58 -4.03 -12.69
C ASP A 83 9.84 -3.15 -12.77
N THR A 84 9.97 -2.16 -11.89
CA THR A 84 11.11 -1.24 -11.84
C THR A 84 12.21 -1.67 -10.87
N CYS A 85 11.98 -2.74 -10.10
CA CYS A 85 12.98 -3.27 -9.19
C CYS A 85 14.17 -3.83 -9.98
N PRO A 86 15.43 -3.46 -9.65
CA PRO A 86 16.61 -4.03 -10.27
C PRO A 86 16.64 -5.56 -10.16
N ALA A 87 17.18 -6.25 -11.16
CA ALA A 87 17.18 -7.71 -11.21
C ALA A 87 17.97 -8.39 -10.07
N ASP A 88 18.89 -7.65 -9.44
CA ASP A 88 19.71 -8.07 -8.30
C ASP A 88 19.13 -7.67 -6.94
N GLU A 89 18.01 -6.94 -6.92
CA GLU A 89 17.27 -6.58 -5.71
C GLU A 89 15.88 -7.21 -5.71
N THR A 90 15.27 -7.33 -4.54
CA THR A 90 13.84 -7.64 -4.43
C THR A 90 13.09 -6.39 -4.01
N VAL A 91 11.87 -6.24 -4.51
CA VAL A 91 10.97 -5.14 -4.14
C VAL A 91 10.82 -5.03 -2.62
N LEU A 92 10.92 -6.15 -1.90
CA LEU A 92 10.81 -6.22 -0.44
C LEU A 92 12.01 -5.57 0.27
N ASP A 93 13.15 -5.42 -0.41
CA ASP A 93 14.40 -4.83 0.12
C ASP A 93 14.57 -3.34 -0.24
N LEU A 94 13.75 -2.78 -1.12
CA LEU A 94 13.84 -1.38 -1.55
C LEU A 94 13.83 -0.42 -0.37
N LYS A 95 14.91 0.31 -0.08
CA LYS A 95 14.88 1.31 0.99
C LYS A 95 13.92 2.42 0.62
N GLU A 96 13.04 2.82 1.55
CA GLU A 96 12.26 4.05 1.35
C GLU A 96 13.28 5.17 1.15
N SER A 97 13.33 5.71 -0.07
CA SER A 97 14.20 6.82 -0.39
C SER A 97 13.60 8.05 0.28
N ASN A 98 13.94 8.27 1.56
CA ASN A 98 13.51 9.41 2.35
C ASN A 98 14.16 10.68 1.78
N SER A 99 13.63 11.15 0.66
CA SER A 99 14.11 12.33 -0.05
C SER A 99 13.27 13.52 0.37
N ARG A 100 13.79 14.21 1.39
CA ARG A 100 13.45 15.55 1.91
C ARG A 100 12.63 15.57 3.20
N GLU A 101 13.39 15.57 4.28
CA GLU A 101 13.15 16.34 5.49
C GLU A 101 12.63 17.76 5.16
N SER A 102 11.38 18.06 5.53
CA SER A 102 11.00 19.23 6.36
C SER A 102 9.49 19.25 6.58
N ASP A 103 9.15 19.12 7.86
CA ASP A 103 8.00 19.69 8.56
C ASP A 103 6.70 18.89 8.71
N ALA A 104 6.22 18.93 9.96
CA ALA A 104 5.03 18.32 10.54
C ALA A 104 4.96 16.78 10.59
N GLY A 105 5.38 16.26 11.75
CA GLY A 105 5.22 14.86 12.12
C GLY A 105 3.78 14.36 11.95
N LYS A 106 3.64 13.34 11.10
CA LYS A 106 2.59 12.33 11.25
C LYS A 106 3.27 10.98 11.13
N GLN A 107 3.60 10.44 12.30
CA GLN A 107 4.04 9.07 12.44
C GLN A 107 2.82 8.18 12.19
N PHE A 108 2.59 7.79 10.94
CA PHE A 108 1.69 6.70 10.63
C PHE A 108 2.46 5.41 10.90
N ALA A 109 2.20 4.83 12.07
CA ALA A 109 2.66 3.50 12.40
C ALA A 109 1.90 2.48 11.53
N TRP A 110 2.66 1.71 10.74
CA TRP A 110 2.18 0.55 10.01
C TRP A 110 2.33 -0.72 10.86
#